data_AF-A0A945EBF4-F1
#
_entry.id   AF-A0A945EBF4-F1
#
_cell.length_a   1.000
_cell.length_b   1.000
_cell.length_c   1.000
_cell.angle_alpha   90.00
_cell.angle_beta   90.00
_cell.angle_gamma   90.00
#
_symmetry.space_group_name_H-M   'P 1'
#
loop_
_entity.id
_entity.type
_entity.pdbx_description
1 polymer ?
#
loop_
_entity_poly.entity_id
_entity_poly.type
_entity_poly.pdbx_seq_one_letter_code
_entity_poly.pdbx_strand_id
1 'polypeptide(L)'
;KLTVLLITIINKNTGIEMFDFLKRKNSENSLAEVIVKGEKSGYGAFLDLNNDLAAFFEEVKDYDPLILMTNAYARRVVTAGMVLQGIVEKSQFDYVGTVFKATQVRTIHTVEFQEQAYDEAVKLIQSYTNLFDKTALSLIVSLVQDGNALTPPEGETLGIETIAVLVNSAKQKLT
;
A
#
# COMPACT_ATOMS: atom_id res chain seq x y z
N LYS A 1 33.84 4.00 14.53
CA LYS A 1 34.57 3.71 13.26
C LYS A 1 33.66 3.53 12.04
N LEU A 2 32.37 3.91 12.09
CA LEU A 2 31.47 3.90 10.92
C LEU A 2 31.44 5.23 10.15
N THR A 3 31.91 6.33 10.74
CA THR A 3 31.75 7.68 10.20
C THR A 3 32.64 8.00 8.99
N VAL A 4 33.66 7.18 8.72
CA VAL A 4 34.66 7.45 7.68
C VAL A 4 34.38 6.69 6.38
N LEU A 5 33.58 5.62 6.40
CA LEU A 5 33.34 4.82 5.19
C LEU A 5 32.21 5.37 4.29
N LEU A 6 31.31 6.22 4.83
CA LEU A 6 30.23 6.82 4.05
C LEU A 6 30.69 7.96 3.13
N ILE A 7 31.87 8.54 3.37
CA ILE A 7 32.35 9.74 2.67
C ILE A 7 32.96 9.40 1.29
N THR A 8 33.27 8.13 1.01
CA THR A 8 33.99 7.76 -0.22
C THR A 8 33.07 7.61 -1.45
N ILE A 9 31.74 7.59 -1.27
CA ILE A 9 30.78 7.53 -2.39
C ILE A 9 30.18 8.92 -2.63
N ILE A 10 31.03 9.93 -2.85
CA ILE A 10 30.59 11.30 -3.17
C ILE A 10 30.90 11.57 -4.64
N ASN A 11 29.87 11.45 -5.49
CA ASN A 11 29.84 12.15 -6.77
C ASN A 11 28.93 13.39 -6.61
N LYS A 12 29.35 14.53 -7.18
CA LYS A 12 29.01 15.90 -6.74
C LYS A 12 27.57 16.41 -7.04
N ASN A 13 26.60 15.54 -7.32
CA ASN A 13 25.19 15.92 -7.57
C ASN A 13 24.21 15.48 -6.45
N THR A 14 24.69 15.03 -5.30
CA THR A 14 23.99 14.06 -4.43
C THR A 14 23.37 14.61 -3.13
N GLY A 15 23.41 15.92 -2.87
CA GLY A 15 22.89 16.46 -1.60
C GLY A 15 21.38 16.30 -1.42
N ILE A 16 20.61 16.56 -2.49
CA ILE A 16 19.14 16.42 -2.49
C ILE A 16 18.76 14.94 -2.53
N GLU A 17 19.40 14.15 -3.40
CA GLU A 17 19.13 12.70 -3.51
C GLU A 17 19.43 11.95 -2.20
N MET A 18 20.52 12.30 -1.49
CA MET A 18 20.83 11.70 -0.19
C MET A 18 19.85 12.13 0.90
N PHE A 19 19.40 13.38 0.90
CA PHE A 19 18.42 13.88 1.87
C PHE A 19 17.05 13.22 1.66
N ASP A 20 16.61 13.09 0.41
CA ASP A 20 15.39 12.38 0.05
C ASP A 20 15.51 10.88 0.36
N PHE A 21 16.67 10.27 0.12
CA PHE A 21 16.96 8.88 0.50
C PHE A 21 16.86 8.65 2.02
N LEU A 22 17.44 9.54 2.83
CA LEU A 22 17.36 9.45 4.29
C LEU A 22 15.93 9.67 4.81
N LYS A 23 15.16 10.59 4.20
CA LYS A 23 13.74 10.78 4.52
C LYS A 23 12.91 9.51 4.28
N ARG A 24 13.15 8.81 3.18
CA ARG A 24 12.45 7.55 2.83
C ARG A 24 12.71 6.41 3.82
N LYS A 25 13.81 6.47 4.58
CA LYS A 25 14.18 5.44 5.57
C LYS A 25 13.68 5.72 7.00
N ASN A 26 13.28 6.94 7.32
CA ASN A 26 12.96 7.35 8.69
C ASN A 26 11.43 7.36 8.94
N SER A 27 10.99 6.70 10.02
CA SER A 27 9.58 6.67 10.47
C SER A 27 9.03 8.02 10.94
N GLU A 28 9.87 9.03 11.10
CA GLU A 28 9.41 10.40 11.37
C GLU A 28 8.62 11.01 10.20
N ASN A 29 8.73 10.47 8.98
CA ASN A 29 7.91 10.88 7.84
C ASN A 29 6.95 9.76 7.45
N SER A 30 5.68 10.10 7.20
CA SER A 30 4.68 9.14 6.72
C SER A 30 5.05 8.65 5.32
N LEU A 31 4.78 7.37 5.01
CA LEU A 31 4.96 6.86 3.63
C LEU A 31 4.16 7.69 2.61
N ALA A 32 3.01 8.26 3.04
CA ALA A 32 2.21 9.17 2.23
C ALA A 32 2.93 10.47 1.82
N GLU A 33 3.94 10.90 2.59
CA GLU A 33 4.69 12.14 2.36
C GLU A 33 5.94 11.92 1.51
N VAL A 34 6.52 10.71 1.56
CA VAL A 34 7.80 10.40 0.90
C VAL A 34 7.65 9.59 -0.38
N ILE A 35 6.49 8.94 -0.61
CA ILE A 35 6.24 8.21 -1.85
C ILE A 35 6.23 9.15 -3.05
N VAL A 36 6.94 8.76 -4.11
CA VAL A 36 6.91 9.48 -5.38
C VAL A 36 5.72 8.98 -6.17
N LYS A 37 4.75 9.86 -6.42
CA LYS A 37 3.55 9.55 -7.21
C LYS A 37 3.82 9.82 -8.68
N GLY A 38 3.93 8.78 -9.49
CA GLY A 38 4.20 8.90 -10.93
C GLY A 38 3.21 8.16 -11.80
N GLU A 39 2.64 7.08 -11.27
CA GLU A 39 1.85 6.13 -12.04
C GLU A 39 0.47 6.67 -12.43
N LYS A 40 0.11 6.41 -13.69
CA LYS A 40 -1.16 6.78 -14.31
C LYS A 40 -1.58 5.69 -15.29
N SER A 41 -1.96 4.56 -14.74
CA SER A 41 -2.29 3.35 -15.50
C SER A 41 -3.58 3.46 -16.33
N GLY A 42 -4.46 4.40 -15.96
CA GLY A 42 -5.82 4.49 -16.51
C GLY A 42 -6.84 3.57 -15.83
N TYR A 43 -6.42 2.73 -14.88
CA TYR A 43 -7.28 1.81 -14.12
C TYR A 43 -7.59 2.28 -12.69
N GLY A 44 -7.07 3.46 -12.33
CA GLY A 44 -7.38 4.16 -11.09
C GLY A 44 -6.41 3.89 -9.95
N ALA A 45 -6.72 4.51 -8.81
CA ALA A 45 -5.80 4.69 -7.70
C ALA A 45 -5.21 3.40 -7.09
N PHE A 46 -5.92 2.27 -7.14
CA PHE A 46 -5.41 1.02 -6.58
C PHE A 46 -4.22 0.47 -7.37
N LEU A 47 -4.32 0.45 -8.71
CA LEU A 47 -3.20 -0.01 -9.55
C LEU A 47 -2.06 1.02 -9.53
N ASP A 48 -2.38 2.31 -9.59
CA ASP A 48 -1.38 3.38 -9.57
C ASP A 48 -0.53 3.34 -8.28
N LEU A 49 -1.19 3.27 -7.11
CA LEU A 49 -0.48 3.12 -5.83
C LEU A 49 0.29 1.81 -5.75
N ASN A 50 -0.25 0.69 -6.26
CA ASN A 50 0.46 -0.58 -6.26
C ASN A 50 1.77 -0.52 -7.07
N ASN A 51 1.76 0.17 -8.21
CA ASN A 51 2.94 0.35 -9.06
C ASN A 51 3.94 1.32 -8.43
N ASP A 52 3.48 2.46 -7.90
CA ASP A 52 4.35 3.42 -7.20
C ASP A 52 5.03 2.76 -5.97
N LEU A 53 4.30 1.93 -5.23
CA LEU A 53 4.88 1.13 -4.14
C LEU A 53 5.89 0.08 -4.64
N ALA A 54 5.81 -0.37 -5.90
CA ALA A 54 6.79 -1.31 -6.44
C ALA A 54 8.09 -0.57 -6.69
N ALA A 55 8.02 0.53 -7.45
CA ALA A 55 9.15 1.40 -7.72
C ALA A 55 9.82 1.90 -6.44
N PHE A 56 9.03 2.34 -5.44
CA PHE A 56 9.59 2.86 -4.19
C PHE A 56 10.43 1.82 -3.43
N PHE A 57 10.01 0.56 -3.41
CA PHE A 57 10.69 -0.49 -2.64
C PHE A 57 11.75 -1.28 -3.44
N GLU A 58 11.94 -1.00 -4.74
CA GLU A 58 12.95 -1.67 -5.58
C GLU A 58 14.40 -1.27 -5.21
N GLU A 59 14.62 -0.01 -4.85
CA GLU A 59 15.98 0.56 -4.76
C GLU A 59 16.65 0.39 -3.39
N VAL A 60 15.90 0.07 -2.34
CA VAL A 60 16.39 0.20 -0.96
C VAL A 60 16.13 -1.06 -0.14
N LYS A 61 17.18 -1.51 0.54
CA LYS A 61 17.11 -2.58 1.55
C LYS A 61 17.29 -1.93 2.93
N ASP A 62 16.48 -2.37 3.89
CA ASP A 62 16.33 -1.85 5.27
C ASP A 62 15.55 -0.53 5.39
N TYR A 63 14.24 -0.68 5.55
CA TYR A 63 13.29 0.37 5.92
C TYR A 63 12.89 0.22 7.39
N ASP A 64 12.43 1.32 8.00
CA ASP A 64 11.81 1.30 9.31
C ASP A 64 10.63 0.28 9.37
N PRO A 65 10.46 -0.46 10.49
CA PRO A 65 9.38 -1.42 10.65
C PRO A 65 7.98 -0.84 10.35
N LEU A 66 7.70 0.40 10.73
CA LEU A 66 6.42 1.06 10.47
C LEU A 66 6.21 1.24 8.96
N ILE A 67 7.21 1.73 8.23
CA ILE A 67 7.14 1.89 6.76
C ILE A 67 6.91 0.54 6.07
N LEU A 68 7.61 -0.52 6.51
CA LEU A 68 7.40 -1.87 5.97
C LEU A 68 5.98 -2.37 6.23
N MET A 69 5.48 -2.21 7.44
CA MET A 69 4.15 -2.70 7.81
C MET A 69 3.05 -1.87 7.15
N THR A 70 3.22 -0.55 7.03
CA THR A 70 2.34 0.36 6.27
C THR A 70 2.27 -0.05 4.80
N ASN A 71 3.41 -0.33 4.15
CA ASN A 71 3.42 -0.86 2.78
C ASN A 71 2.68 -2.21 2.69
N ALA A 72 2.92 -3.14 3.62
CA ALA A 72 2.23 -4.43 3.62
C ALA A 72 0.70 -4.28 3.74
N TYR A 73 0.22 -3.40 4.63
CA TYR A 73 -1.21 -3.07 4.73
C TYR A 73 -1.75 -2.44 3.46
N ALA A 74 -1.05 -1.43 2.92
CA ALA A 74 -1.46 -0.75 1.69
C ALA A 74 -1.57 -1.72 0.51
N ARG A 75 -0.53 -2.53 0.28
CA ARG A 75 -0.50 -3.60 -0.74
C ARG A 75 -1.68 -4.55 -0.61
N ARG A 76 -1.98 -4.98 0.61
CA ARG A 76 -3.09 -5.91 0.88
C ARG A 76 -4.44 -5.29 0.51
N VAL A 77 -4.66 -4.04 0.88
CA VAL A 77 -5.90 -3.32 0.57
C VAL A 77 -6.03 -3.06 -0.93
N VAL A 78 -5.00 -2.49 -1.57
CA VAL A 78 -5.08 -2.15 -3.00
C VAL A 78 -5.18 -3.41 -3.87
N THR A 79 -4.53 -4.52 -3.48
CA THR A 79 -4.66 -5.79 -4.22
C THR A 79 -6.07 -6.36 -4.07
N ALA A 80 -6.68 -6.30 -2.89
CA ALA A 80 -8.09 -6.66 -2.76
C ALA A 80 -8.99 -5.78 -3.63
N GLY A 81 -8.73 -4.47 -3.66
CA GLY A 81 -9.42 -3.54 -4.56
C GLY A 81 -9.28 -3.94 -6.04
N MET A 82 -8.07 -4.27 -6.48
CA MET A 82 -7.78 -4.74 -7.84
C MET A 82 -8.47 -6.07 -8.17
N VAL A 83 -8.64 -6.97 -7.19
CA VAL A 83 -9.46 -8.18 -7.36
C VAL A 83 -10.91 -7.82 -7.64
N LEU A 84 -11.50 -6.92 -6.84
CA LEU A 84 -12.88 -6.46 -7.07
C LEU A 84 -13.03 -5.74 -8.42
N GLN A 85 -11.98 -5.05 -8.88
CA GLN A 85 -11.96 -4.43 -10.20
C GLN A 85 -11.80 -5.45 -11.34
N GLY A 86 -11.39 -6.70 -11.09
CA GLY A 86 -11.05 -7.67 -12.14
C GLY A 86 -9.67 -7.47 -12.77
N ILE A 87 -8.80 -6.65 -12.18
CA ILE A 87 -7.44 -6.36 -12.68
C ILE A 87 -6.49 -7.52 -12.37
N VAL A 88 -6.64 -8.14 -11.20
CA VAL A 88 -5.87 -9.29 -10.77
C VAL A 88 -6.79 -10.37 -10.21
N GLU A 89 -6.35 -11.62 -10.21
CA GLU A 89 -7.13 -12.70 -9.61
C GLU A 89 -6.93 -12.75 -8.08
N LYS A 90 -7.79 -13.54 -7.42
CA LYS A 90 -7.68 -13.80 -5.98
C LYS A 90 -6.33 -14.43 -5.61
N SER A 91 -5.71 -15.20 -6.50
CA SER A 91 -4.42 -15.85 -6.25
C SER A 91 -3.30 -14.84 -5.95
N GLN A 92 -3.32 -13.68 -6.60
CA GLN A 92 -2.40 -12.57 -6.32
C GLN A 92 -2.66 -11.96 -4.94
N PHE A 93 -3.92 -11.81 -4.52
CA PHE A 93 -4.25 -11.37 -3.17
C PHE A 93 -3.75 -12.38 -2.10
N ASP A 94 -3.90 -13.68 -2.36
CA ASP A 94 -3.44 -14.73 -1.46
C ASP A 94 -1.90 -14.74 -1.33
N TYR A 95 -1.19 -14.48 -2.43
CA TYR A 95 0.26 -14.28 -2.42
C TYR A 95 0.65 -13.05 -1.58
N VAL A 96 -0.01 -11.91 -1.79
CA VAL A 96 0.21 -10.69 -0.98
C VAL A 96 -0.08 -10.96 0.51
N GLY A 97 -1.09 -11.78 0.82
CA GLY A 97 -1.38 -12.24 2.18
C GLY A 97 -0.23 -13.04 2.82
N THR A 98 0.50 -13.82 2.02
CA THR A 98 1.70 -14.54 2.48
C THR A 98 2.86 -13.56 2.77
N VAL A 99 3.09 -12.59 1.89
CA VAL A 99 4.10 -11.53 2.08
C VAL A 99 3.77 -10.66 3.29
N PHE A 100 2.50 -10.34 3.50
CA PHE A 100 2.01 -9.59 4.66
C PHE A 100 2.38 -10.30 5.96
N LYS A 101 2.07 -11.61 6.07
CA LYS A 101 2.40 -12.40 7.28
C LYS A 101 3.90 -12.46 7.52
N ALA A 102 4.70 -12.65 6.47
CA ALA A 102 6.16 -12.63 6.58
C ALA A 102 6.69 -11.26 7.05
N THR A 103 6.08 -10.17 6.58
CA THR A 103 6.43 -8.80 7.00
C THR A 103 6.05 -8.56 8.46
N GLN A 104 4.87 -9.00 8.87
CA GLN A 104 4.43 -8.93 10.26
C GLN A 104 5.41 -9.67 11.19
N VAL A 105 5.84 -10.89 10.83
CA VAL A 105 6.85 -11.66 11.58
C VAL A 105 8.16 -10.89 11.78
N ARG A 106 8.59 -10.13 10.77
CA ARG A 106 9.84 -9.37 10.77
C ARG A 106 9.75 -7.99 11.43
N THR A 107 8.55 -7.54 11.78
CA THR A 107 8.28 -6.22 12.38
C THR A 107 7.74 -6.39 13.81
N ILE A 108 6.98 -5.42 14.32
CA ILE A 108 6.46 -5.40 15.70
C ILE A 108 5.03 -5.94 15.71
N HIS A 109 4.68 -6.78 16.69
CA HIS A 109 3.44 -7.56 16.71
C HIS A 109 2.36 -6.99 17.64
N THR A 110 2.66 -5.93 18.37
CA THR A 110 1.70 -5.30 19.30
C THR A 110 0.51 -4.73 18.54
N VAL A 111 -0.68 -4.82 19.13
CA VAL A 111 -1.93 -4.34 18.52
C VAL A 111 -1.80 -2.86 18.14
N GLU A 112 -1.25 -2.04 19.04
CA GLU A 112 -1.08 -0.60 18.86
C GLU A 112 -0.22 -0.28 17.63
N PHE A 113 0.85 -1.04 17.42
CA PHE A 113 1.73 -0.85 16.26
C PHE A 113 1.04 -1.27 14.97
N GLN A 114 0.29 -2.37 14.99
CA GLN A 114 -0.44 -2.85 13.82
C GLN A 114 -1.59 -1.91 13.43
N GLU A 115 -2.28 -1.34 14.42
CA GLU A 115 -3.28 -0.29 14.22
C GLU A 115 -2.66 0.99 13.65
N GLN A 116 -1.53 1.43 14.20
CA GLN A 116 -0.79 2.59 13.69
C GLN A 116 -0.33 2.36 12.23
N ALA A 117 0.25 1.20 11.93
CA ALA A 117 0.67 0.87 10.58
C ALA A 117 -0.49 0.86 9.59
N TYR A 118 -1.66 0.36 10.01
CA TYR A 118 -2.87 0.39 9.20
C TYR A 118 -3.41 1.81 9.02
N ASP A 119 -3.41 2.66 10.04
CA ASP A 119 -3.80 4.06 9.93
C ASP A 119 -2.92 4.84 8.94
N GLU A 120 -1.61 4.62 8.96
CA GLU A 120 -0.69 5.19 7.97
C GLU A 120 -0.96 4.65 6.56
N ALA A 121 -1.34 3.37 6.43
CA ALA A 121 -1.72 2.80 5.13
C ALA A 121 -3.01 3.43 4.59
N VAL A 122 -4.00 3.69 5.46
CA VAL A 122 -5.23 4.40 5.11
C VAL A 122 -4.90 5.81 4.63
N LYS A 123 -4.07 6.57 5.35
CA LYS A 123 -3.62 7.91 4.92
C LYS A 123 -2.95 7.88 3.55
N LEU A 124 -2.07 6.89 3.32
CA LEU A 124 -1.42 6.71 2.04
C LEU A 124 -2.43 6.47 0.92
N ILE A 125 -3.34 5.50 1.08
CA ILE A 125 -4.39 5.21 0.09
C ILE A 125 -5.27 6.45 -0.16
N GLN A 126 -5.62 7.17 0.90
CA GLN A 126 -6.44 8.38 0.82
C GLN A 126 -5.76 9.52 0.09
N SER A 127 -4.42 9.52 0.06
CA SER A 127 -3.66 10.48 -0.72
C SER A 127 -3.72 10.22 -2.24
N TYR A 128 -4.22 9.05 -2.67
CA TYR A 128 -4.47 8.72 -4.08
C TYR A 128 -5.95 8.81 -4.44
N THR A 129 -6.85 8.54 -3.48
CA THR A 129 -8.29 8.61 -3.70
C THR A 129 -9.05 8.87 -2.41
N ASN A 130 -10.06 9.74 -2.45
CA ASN A 130 -10.92 10.04 -1.29
C ASN A 130 -12.23 9.22 -1.27
N LEU A 131 -12.37 8.23 -2.16
CA LEU A 131 -13.61 7.46 -2.33
C LEU A 131 -13.91 6.49 -1.17
N PHE A 132 -12.90 6.17 -0.35
CA PHE A 132 -12.98 5.14 0.67
C PHE A 132 -12.50 5.66 2.03
N ASP A 133 -13.32 5.44 3.06
CA ASP A 133 -12.90 5.57 4.46
C ASP A 133 -12.25 4.28 4.98
N LYS A 134 -11.68 4.33 6.18
CA LYS A 134 -11.03 3.18 6.83
C LYS A 134 -11.94 1.95 6.88
N THR A 135 -13.24 2.15 7.16
CA THR A 135 -14.23 1.06 7.24
C THR A 135 -14.45 0.41 5.88
N ALA A 136 -14.61 1.21 4.82
CA ALA A 136 -14.75 0.73 3.45
C ALA A 136 -13.51 -0.04 2.98
N LEU A 137 -12.31 0.45 3.29
CA LEU A 137 -11.05 -0.24 2.98
C LEU A 137 -10.94 -1.59 3.71
N SER A 138 -11.32 -1.65 4.99
CA SER A 138 -11.39 -2.92 5.73
C SER A 138 -12.39 -3.90 5.10
N LEU A 139 -13.56 -3.41 4.70
CA LEU A 139 -14.60 -4.22 4.06
C LEU A 139 -14.13 -4.81 2.72
N ILE A 140 -13.40 -4.03 1.91
CA ILE A 140 -12.81 -4.51 0.65
C ILE A 140 -11.92 -5.74 0.90
N VAL A 141 -11.05 -5.67 1.90
CA VAL A 141 -10.17 -6.78 2.27
C VAL A 141 -10.99 -8.00 2.71
N SER A 142 -11.98 -7.81 3.58
CA SER A 142 -12.84 -8.90 4.06
C SER A 142 -13.61 -9.59 2.92
N LEU A 143 -14.20 -8.82 2.00
CA LEU A 143 -14.97 -9.37 0.87
C LEU A 143 -14.13 -10.34 0.02
N VAL A 144 -12.89 -9.95 -0.29
CA VAL A 144 -11.98 -10.79 -1.08
C VAL A 144 -11.45 -11.96 -0.26
N GLN A 145 -11.07 -11.72 1.00
CA GLN A 145 -10.52 -12.75 1.88
C GLN A 145 -11.52 -13.89 2.16
N ASP A 146 -12.79 -13.55 2.37
CA ASP A 146 -13.84 -14.50 2.71
C ASP A 146 -14.41 -15.22 1.47
N GLY A 147 -13.92 -14.88 0.27
CA GLY A 147 -14.39 -15.47 -1.00
C GLY A 147 -15.75 -14.94 -1.46
N ASN A 148 -16.21 -13.82 -0.90
CA ASN A 148 -17.50 -13.19 -1.22
C ASN A 148 -17.36 -12.06 -2.26
N ALA A 149 -16.19 -11.92 -2.88
CA ALA A 149 -15.94 -10.94 -3.92
C ALA A 149 -16.72 -11.31 -5.19
N LEU A 150 -17.69 -10.47 -5.55
CA LEU A 150 -18.24 -10.45 -6.90
C LEU A 150 -17.24 -9.74 -7.80
N THR A 151 -16.46 -10.52 -8.55
CA THR A 151 -15.58 -9.99 -9.59
C THR A 151 -16.37 -9.81 -10.89
N PRO A 152 -16.00 -8.84 -11.74
CA PRO A 152 -16.59 -8.75 -13.06
C PRO A 152 -16.31 -10.01 -13.89
N PRO A 153 -17.06 -10.23 -15.00
CA PRO A 153 -16.75 -11.28 -15.96
C PRO A 153 -15.30 -11.21 -16.46
N GLU A 154 -14.76 -12.35 -16.87
CA GLU A 154 -13.39 -12.43 -17.39
C GLU A 154 -13.18 -11.45 -18.56
N GLY A 155 -12.11 -10.66 -18.49
CA GLY A 155 -11.79 -9.63 -19.48
C GLY A 155 -12.50 -8.29 -19.27
N GLU A 156 -13.42 -8.19 -18.32
CA GLU A 156 -14.02 -6.92 -17.91
C GLU A 156 -13.28 -6.31 -16.72
N THR A 157 -13.26 -4.98 -16.66
CA THR A 157 -12.67 -4.25 -15.54
C THR A 157 -13.64 -3.18 -15.04
N LEU A 158 -13.90 -3.19 -13.74
CA LEU A 158 -14.73 -2.16 -13.12
C LEU A 158 -13.90 -0.93 -12.76
N GLY A 159 -14.48 0.25 -13.01
CA GLY A 159 -13.94 1.52 -12.52
C GLY A 159 -13.96 1.58 -10.99
N ILE A 160 -12.99 2.30 -10.41
CA ILE A 160 -12.85 2.42 -8.96
C ILE A 160 -14.06 3.12 -8.32
N GLU A 161 -14.73 4.01 -9.04
CA GLU A 161 -15.96 4.68 -8.64
C GLU A 161 -17.11 3.68 -8.48
N THR A 162 -17.22 2.70 -9.38
CA THR A 162 -18.20 1.63 -9.29
C THR A 162 -17.96 0.79 -8.03
N ILE A 163 -16.71 0.43 -7.75
CA ILE A 163 -16.35 -0.27 -6.51
C ILE A 163 -16.73 0.56 -5.29
N ALA A 164 -16.45 1.87 -5.29
CA ALA A 164 -16.81 2.76 -4.20
C ALA A 164 -18.32 2.79 -3.93
N VAL A 165 -19.16 2.83 -4.97
CA VAL A 165 -20.63 2.75 -4.82
C VAL A 165 -21.06 1.43 -4.21
N LEU A 166 -20.52 0.31 -4.70
CA LEU A 166 -20.88 -1.03 -4.21
C LEU A 166 -20.48 -1.23 -2.75
N VAL A 167 -19.24 -0.88 -2.40
CA VAL A 167 -18.71 -1.01 -1.03
C VAL A 167 -19.46 -0.13 -0.05
N ASN A 168 -19.76 1.13 -0.41
CA ASN A 168 -20.53 2.02 0.45
C ASN A 168 -21.98 1.56 0.63
N SER A 169 -22.59 0.99 -0.41
CA SER A 169 -23.93 0.39 -0.33
C SER A 169 -23.94 -0.85 0.58
N ALA A 170 -22.90 -1.68 0.51
CA ALA A 170 -22.75 -2.83 1.41
C ALA A 170 -22.55 -2.38 2.87
N LYS A 171 -21.72 -1.36 3.09
CA LYS A 171 -21.47 -0.77 4.42
C LYS A 171 -22.76 -0.30 5.10
N GLN A 172 -23.63 0.39 4.38
CA GLN A 172 -24.93 0.89 4.91
C GLN A 172 -25.90 -0.22 5.33
N LYS A 173 -25.78 -1.42 4.76
CA LYS A 173 -26.63 -2.57 5.13
C LYS A 173 -26.14 -3.29 6.38
N LEU A 174 -24.90 -3.04 6.82
CA LEU A 174 -24.29 -3.65 8.00
C LEU A 174 -24.45 -2.78 9.26
N THR A 175 -24.89 -1.53 9.11
CA THR A 175 -25.19 -0.56 10.17
C THR A 175 -26.69 -0.46 10.40
#